data_AF-A0A924GSX6-F1
#
_entry.id   AF-A0A924GSX6-F1
#
_cell.length_a   1.000
_cell.length_b   1.000
_cell.length_c   1.000
_cell.angle_alpha   90.00
_cell.angle_beta   90.00
_cell.angle_gamma   90.00
#
_symmetry.space_group_name_H-M   'P 1'
#
loop_
_entity.id
_entity.type
_entity.pdbx_description
1 polymer ?
#
loop_
_entity_poly.entity_id
_entity_poly.type
_entity_poly.pdbx_seq_one_letter_code
_entity_poly.pdbx_strand_id
1 'polypeptide(L)' 'KMDAAALTKAIADGKGSAMLKTVAGGTLTAKAAGGKVMVTDEKGGSATVTIADVYQSNGVIHVVDKVLLPK' A
#
# COMPACT_ATOMS: atom_id res chain seq x y z
N LYS A 1 -10.65 -8.54 -1.05
CA LYS A 1 -10.41 -7.11 -0.76
C LYS A 1 -8.94 -6.97 -0.36
N MET A 2 -8.32 -5.81 -0.54
CA MET A 2 -6.92 -5.58 -0.10
C MET A 2 -6.97 -4.79 1.20
N ASP A 3 -7.40 -5.47 2.26
CA ASP A 3 -7.36 -5.02 3.66
C ASP A 3 -5.94 -5.17 4.24
N ALA A 4 -5.65 -4.56 5.38
CA ALA A 4 -4.32 -4.55 5.98
C ALA A 4 -3.81 -5.96 6.31
N ALA A 5 -4.70 -6.90 6.64
CA ALA A 5 -4.35 -8.31 6.84
C ALA A 5 -3.91 -8.98 5.52
N ALA A 6 -4.67 -8.78 4.44
CA ALA A 6 -4.27 -9.24 3.12
C ALA A 6 -2.97 -8.57 2.64
N LEU A 7 -2.80 -7.27 2.92
CA LEU A 7 -1.62 -6.49 2.54
C LEU A 7 -0.38 -6.97 3.30
N THR A 8 -0.48 -7.15 4.61
CA THR A 8 0.62 -7.68 5.44
C THR A 8 0.99 -9.10 5.06
N LYS A 9 0.01 -9.94 4.71
CA LYS A 9 0.26 -11.28 4.18
C LYS A 9 1.02 -11.22 2.84
N ALA A 10 0.59 -10.37 1.91
CA ALA A 10 1.30 -10.17 0.64
C ALA A 10 2.72 -9.63 0.84
N ILE A 11 2.92 -8.77 1.84
CA ILE A 11 4.25 -8.24 2.20
C ILE A 11 5.12 -9.36 2.77
N ALA A 12 4.57 -10.21 3.63
CA ALA A 12 5.28 -11.36 4.19
C ALA A 12 5.65 -12.37 3.09
N ASP A 13 4.71 -12.70 2.20
CA ASP A 13 4.92 -13.59 1.05
C ASP A 13 5.97 -13.01 0.09
N GLY A 14 6.00 -11.69 -0.08
CA GLY A 14 6.97 -10.96 -0.91
C GLY A 14 8.30 -10.65 -0.22
N LYS A 15 8.69 -11.39 0.83
CA LYS A 15 9.95 -11.22 1.58
C LYS A 15 10.14 -9.82 2.18
N GLY A 16 9.06 -9.24 2.70
CA GLY A 16 9.05 -7.93 3.36
C GLY A 16 8.59 -6.77 2.47
N SER A 17 8.10 -7.04 1.26
CA SER A 17 7.52 -6.03 0.35
C SER A 17 6.42 -6.64 -0.54
N ALA A 18 5.31 -5.94 -0.73
CA ALA A 18 4.27 -6.30 -1.69
C ALA A 18 4.27 -5.31 -2.86
N MET A 19 4.44 -5.82 -4.08
CA MET A 19 4.29 -5.02 -5.30
C MET A 19 2.82 -5.03 -5.73
N LEU A 20 2.23 -3.83 -5.82
CA LEU A 20 0.84 -3.59 -6.15
C LEU A 20 0.78 -2.87 -7.49
N LYS A 21 0.16 -3.50 -8.49
CA LYS A 21 -0.05 -2.86 -9.79
C LYS A 21 -1.25 -1.92 -9.72
N THR A 22 -1.05 -0.66 -10.07
CA THR A 22 -2.11 0.35 -10.14
C THR A 22 -2.90 0.22 -11.43
N VAL A 23 -4.14 0.74 -11.40
CA VAL A 23 -4.99 0.83 -12.61
C VAL A 23 -4.38 1.73 -13.69
N ALA A 24 -3.56 2.70 -13.30
CA ALA A 24 -2.81 3.57 -14.22
C ALA A 24 -1.61 2.87 -14.88
N GLY A 25 -1.33 1.61 -14.53
CA GLY A 25 -0.24 0.81 -15.08
C GLY A 25 1.06 0.85 -14.30
N GLY A 26 1.25 1.83 -13.42
CA GLY A 26 2.42 1.95 -12.53
C GLY A 26 2.40 0.96 -11.36
N THR A 27 3.54 0.77 -10.70
CA THR A 27 3.69 -0.14 -9.57
C THR A 27 3.92 0.60 -8.25
N LEU A 28 3.11 0.30 -7.23
CA LEU A 28 3.35 0.73 -5.85
C LEU A 28 4.00 -0.41 -5.07
N THR A 29 4.95 -0.09 -4.21
CA THR A 29 5.58 -1.06 -3.31
C THR A 29 5.11 -0.80 -1.89
N ALA A 30 4.30 -1.69 -1.33
CA ALA A 30 3.92 -1.64 0.08
C ALA A 30 4.94 -2.43 0.92
N LYS A 31 5.28 -1.91 2.10
CA LYS A 31 6.17 -2.53 3.08
C LYS A 31 5.58 -2.38 4.47
N ALA A 32 5.74 -3.39 5.31
CA ALA A 32 5.36 -3.31 6.71
C ALA A 32 6.58 -2.81 7.50
N ALA A 33 6.47 -1.65 8.15
CA ALA A 33 7.51 -1.05 8.95
C ALA A 33 6.95 -0.67 10.33
N GLY A 34 7.43 -1.35 11.38
CA GLY A 34 7.12 -1.00 12.77
C GLY A 34 5.63 -1.02 13.14
N GLY A 35 4.86 -1.93 12.56
CA GLY A 35 3.40 -2.03 12.80
C GLY A 35 2.56 -1.09 11.93
N LYS A 36 3.18 -0.32 11.03
CA LYS A 36 2.50 0.50 10.01
C LYS A 36 2.84 0.01 8.61
N VAL A 37 1.98 0.31 7.65
CA VAL A 37 2.24 0.08 6.22
C VAL A 37 2.83 1.35 5.63
N MET A 38 3.94 1.23 4.92
CA MET A 38 4.52 2.27 4.09
C MET A 38 4.37 1.88 2.62
N VAL A 39 3.95 2.83 1.79
CA VAL A 39 3.76 2.65 0.36
C VAL A 39 4.73 3.55 -0.38
N THR A 40 5.54 2.98 -1.26
CA THR A 40 6.51 3.69 -2.09
C THR A 40 6.07 3.66 -3.55
N ASP A 41 6.07 4.81 -4.23
CA ASP A 41 5.80 4.93 -5.66
C ASP A 41 7.05 4.71 -6.52
N GLU A 42 6.86 4.69 -7.85
CA GLU A 42 7.92 4.45 -8.85
C GLU A 42 8.91 5.61 -9.01
N LYS A 43 8.59 6.78 -8.44
CA LYS A 43 9.47 7.94 -8.34
C LYS A 43 10.25 7.96 -7.02
N GLY A 44 10.03 6.97 -6.14
CA GLY A 44 10.65 6.88 -4.82
C GLY A 44 9.93 7.68 -3.73
N GLY A 45 8.80 8.30 -4.04
CA GLY A 45 7.94 8.94 -3.05
C GLY A 45 7.37 7.89 -2.11
N SER A 46 7.61 8.05 -0.81
CA SER A 46 7.10 7.13 0.21
C SER A 46 6.06 7.82 1.08
N ALA A 47 4.93 7.17 1.26
CA ALA A 47 3.80 7.61 2.08
C ALA A 47 3.49 6.55 3.14
N THR A 48 3.18 6.98 4.36
CA THR A 48 2.83 6.08 5.46
C THR A 48 1.32 6.03 5.58
N VAL A 49 0.78 4.81 5.72
CA VAL A 49 -0.64 4.62 6.01
C VAL A 49 -0.93 5.09 7.44
N THR A 50 -1.81 6.09 7.57
CA THR A 50 -2.23 6.67 8.84
C THR A 50 -3.52 6.03 9.35
N ILE A 51 -4.45 5.71 8.44
CA ILE A 51 -5.71 5.04 8.73
C ILE A 51 -5.87 3.89 7.73
N ALA A 52 -5.85 2.66 8.22
CA ALA A 52 -6.08 1.48 7.40
C ALA A 52 -7.54 1.01 7.49
N ASP A 53 -7.94 0.13 6.56
CA ASP A 53 -9.18 -0.65 6.66
C ASP A 53 -10.50 0.14 6.68
N VAL A 54 -10.58 1.21 5.90
CA VAL A 54 -11.88 1.89 5.67
C VAL A 54 -12.67 1.09 4.64
N TYR A 55 -13.55 0.21 5.12
CA TYR A 55 -14.35 -0.66 4.27
C TYR A 55 -15.41 0.09 3.48
N GLN A 56 -15.47 -0.20 2.19
CA GLN A 56 -16.50 0.27 1.27
C GLN A 56 -17.16 -0.92 0.58
N SER A 57 -18.33 -0.70 -0.04
CA SER A 57 -19.06 -1.75 -0.77
C SER A 57 -18.23 -2.35 -1.92
N ASN A 58 -17.38 -1.53 -2.53
CA ASN A 58 -16.55 -1.87 -3.69
C ASN A 58 -15.06 -2.12 -3.34
N GLY A 59 -14.63 -1.97 -2.09
CA GLY A 59 -13.22 -2.07 -1.77
C GLY A 59 -12.85 -1.70 -0.34
N VAL A 60 -11.59 -1.31 -0.15
CA VAL A 60 -11.03 -0.82 1.11
C VAL A 60 -10.17 0.39 0.79
N ILE A 61 -10.33 1.46 1.57
CA ILE A 61 -9.53 2.67 1.47
C ILE A 61 -8.47 2.64 2.58
N HIS A 62 -7.24 2.98 2.19
CA HIS A 62 -6.13 3.23 3.11
C HIS A 62 -5.74 4.70 2.97
N VAL A 63 -5.80 5.45 4.08
CA VAL A 63 -5.41 6.86 4.13
C VAL A 63 -3.91 6.95 4.34
N VAL A 64 -3.25 7.79 3.56
CA VAL A 64 -1.81 8.05 3.62
C VAL A 64 -1.53 9.51 3.92
N ASP A 65 -0.36 9.79 4.51
CA ASP A 65 0.08 11.15 4.88
C ASP A 65 0.73 11.94 3.73
N LYS A 66 1.07 11.28 2.62
CA LYS A 66 1.77 11.89 1.48
C LYS A 66 1.16 11.51 0.14
N VAL A 67 1.28 12.43 -0.82
CA VAL A 67 0.86 12.22 -2.20
C VAL A 67 1.88 11.33 -2.92
N LEU A 68 1.38 10.27 -3.56
CA LEU A 68 2.14 9.37 -4.42
C LEU A 68 1.96 9.80 -5.88
N LEU A 69 3.04 9.88 -6.64
CA LEU A 69 3.00 10.35 -8.02
C LEU A 69 3.26 9.21 -9.02
N PRO A 70 2.36 8.97 -9.99
CA PRO A 70 2.60 8.01 -11.05
C PRO A 70 3.68 8.53 -12.02
N LYS A 71 4.26 7.62 -12.80
CA LYS A 71 5.25 7.93 -13.84
C LYS A 71 4.60 8.45 -15.11
#